data_AF-A0A166GHG6-F1
#
_entry.id   AF-A0A166GHG6-F1
#
_cell.length_a   1.000
_cell.length_b   1.000
_cell.length_c   1.000
_cell.angle_alpha   90.00
_cell.angle_beta   90.00
_cell.angle_gamma   90.00
#
_symmetry.space_group_name_H-M   'P 1'
#
loop_
_entity.id
_entity.type
_entity.pdbx_description
1 polymer ?
#
loop_
_entity_poly.entity_id
_entity_poly.type
_entity_poly.pdbx_seq_one_letter_code
_entity_poly.pdbx_strand_id
1 'polypeptide(L)'
;MPSIPWHHTLVLNARPAAVSVSTSDELISSLSTVTTRWCEVIRASDVDGIYDDRPDVYRILTEMYVCAEEGWYTSLLAMPATHTEEERTSSERYRRVVQCWVNPGEAFRINEDEERIKNDAVLARLCSWATCVHHYERTEEALPICKGCGEVRYCSRECQRRDWKEGGHRAKCRRLKS
;
A
#
# COMPACT_ATOMS: atom_id res chain seq x y z
N MET A 1 21.71 -15.90 -20.67
CA MET A 1 21.22 -14.96 -19.64
C MET A 1 20.53 -15.78 -18.57
N PRO A 2 21.06 -15.88 -17.34
CA PRO A 2 20.46 -16.74 -16.34
C PRO A 2 19.33 -15.99 -15.62
N SER A 3 18.14 -16.56 -15.69
CA SER A 3 16.91 -16.14 -15.00
C SER A 3 17.07 -16.31 -13.49
N ILE A 4 16.84 -15.24 -12.74
CA ILE A 4 16.80 -15.26 -11.26
C ILE A 4 15.36 -15.62 -10.83
N PRO A 5 15.14 -16.68 -10.03
CA PRO A 5 13.83 -17.02 -9.52
C PRO A 5 13.50 -16.22 -8.25
N TRP A 6 12.42 -15.44 -8.30
CA TRP A 6 11.87 -14.71 -7.17
C TRP A 6 11.13 -15.65 -6.21
N HIS A 7 11.84 -16.21 -5.23
CA HIS A 7 11.22 -16.80 -4.05
C HIS A 7 11.25 -15.77 -2.90
N HIS A 8 10.20 -14.95 -2.80
CA HIS A 8 9.97 -14.14 -1.60
C HIS A 8 9.45 -15.04 -0.48
N THR A 9 10.38 -15.63 0.27
CA THR A 9 10.09 -16.12 1.62
C THR A 9 10.09 -14.89 2.54
N LEU A 10 8.91 -14.39 2.89
CA LEU A 10 8.77 -13.39 3.95
C LEU A 10 9.14 -14.03 5.29
N VAL A 11 10.42 -13.90 5.66
CA VAL A 11 10.86 -14.09 7.04
C VAL A 11 10.39 -12.87 7.84
N LEU A 12 9.11 -12.84 8.18
CA LEU A 12 8.60 -12.02 9.27
C LEU A 12 9.04 -12.70 10.57
N ASN A 13 10.25 -12.40 11.06
CA ASN A 13 10.64 -12.45 12.47
C ASN A 13 12.14 -12.18 12.62
N ALA A 14 12.54 -10.94 12.41
CA ALA A 14 13.67 -10.36 13.10
C ALA A 14 13.27 -8.94 13.50
N ARG A 15 13.10 -8.68 14.80
CA ARG A 15 13.10 -7.30 15.29
C ARG A 15 14.47 -6.72 14.93
N PRO A 16 14.57 -5.67 14.10
CA PRO A 16 15.84 -5.00 13.92
C PRO A 16 16.33 -4.49 15.29
N ALA A 17 17.64 -4.53 15.50
CA ALA A 17 18.28 -4.02 16.71
C ALA A 17 17.72 -2.63 17.04
N ALA A 18 17.50 -2.34 18.33
CA ALA A 18 16.92 -1.08 18.79
C ALA A 18 17.76 0.10 18.29
N VAL A 19 17.30 0.75 17.23
CA VAL A 19 17.83 2.02 16.73
C VAL A 19 17.60 3.05 17.83
N SER A 20 18.64 3.79 18.22
CA SER A 20 18.52 4.76 19.32
C SER A 20 17.52 5.86 18.95
N VAL A 21 16.80 6.39 19.94
CA VAL A 21 15.74 7.38 19.71
C VAL A 21 16.26 8.62 18.95
N SER A 22 17.46 9.11 19.28
CA SER A 22 18.13 10.22 18.56
C SER A 22 18.30 9.92 17.07
N THR A 23 18.80 8.71 16.75
CA THR A 23 19.01 8.32 15.35
C THR A 23 17.71 8.13 14.58
N SER A 24 16.63 7.69 15.24
CA SER A 24 15.32 7.55 14.58
C SER A 24 14.71 8.90 14.19
N ASP A 25 14.80 9.89 15.08
CA ASP A 25 14.26 11.23 14.82
C ASP A 25 15.09 11.99 13.78
N GLU A 26 16.41 11.80 13.77
CA GLU A 26 17.31 12.30 12.73
C GLU A 26 17.00 11.71 11.35
N LEU A 27 16.75 10.40 11.27
CA LEU A 27 16.37 9.72 10.04
C LEU A 27 15.02 10.23 9.51
N ILE A 28 14.05 10.46 10.38
CA ILE A 28 12.72 10.99 9.99
C ILE A 28 12.81 12.45 9.55
N SER A 29 13.68 13.23 10.19
CA SER A 29 14.00 14.58 9.74
C SER A 29 14.60 14.57 8.34
N SER A 30 15.60 13.72 8.12
CA SER A 30 16.25 13.55 6.81
C SER A 30 15.25 13.12 5.74
N LEU A 31 14.39 12.14 6.05
CA LEU A 31 13.31 11.69 5.17
C LEU A 31 12.36 12.85 4.82
N SER A 32 11.97 13.65 5.81
CA SER A 32 11.08 14.81 5.61
C SER A 32 11.72 15.82 4.65
N THR A 33 13.00 16.14 4.85
CA THR A 33 13.73 17.07 3.99
C THR A 33 13.86 16.54 2.56
N VAL A 34 14.31 15.30 2.39
CA VAL A 34 14.50 14.68 1.07
C VAL A 34 13.17 14.61 0.31
N THR A 35 12.11 14.15 0.98
CA THR A 35 10.77 14.07 0.40
C THR A 35 10.28 15.45 -0.05
N THR A 36 10.44 16.47 0.79
CA THR A 36 10.03 17.85 0.47
C THR A 36 10.73 18.35 -0.77
N ARG A 37 12.06 18.15 -0.87
CA ARG A 37 12.84 18.54 -2.06
C ARG A 37 12.38 17.82 -3.32
N TRP A 38 12.10 16.52 -3.24
CA TRP A 38 11.56 15.79 -4.39
C TRP A 38 10.19 16.32 -4.81
N CYS A 39 9.30 16.61 -3.87
CA CYS A 39 8.00 17.18 -4.18
C CYS A 39 8.10 18.57 -4.83
N GLU A 40 9.08 19.40 -4.43
CA GLU A 40 9.38 20.67 -5.09
C GLU A 40 9.80 20.46 -6.55
N VAL A 41 10.71 19.50 -6.81
CA VAL A 41 11.17 19.17 -8.17
C VAL A 41 10.02 18.68 -9.04
N ILE A 42 9.20 17.76 -8.53
CA ILE A 42 8.03 17.21 -9.25
C ILE A 42 7.07 18.35 -9.62
N ARG A 43 6.71 19.20 -8.65
CA ARG A 43 5.78 20.31 -8.88
C ARG A 43 6.33 21.34 -9.86
N ALA A 44 7.61 21.67 -9.77
CA ALA A 44 8.25 22.60 -10.70
C ALA A 44 8.25 22.06 -12.14
N SER A 45 8.46 20.75 -12.31
CA SER A 45 8.50 20.10 -13.62
C SER A 45 7.14 20.06 -14.32
N ASP A 46 6.06 20.19 -13.55
CA ASP A 46 4.67 20.07 -14.02
C ASP A 46 3.99 21.43 -14.26
N VAL A 47 4.40 22.48 -13.53
CA VAL A 47 3.81 23.83 -13.65
C VAL A 47 4.27 24.57 -14.90
N ASP A 48 5.52 24.38 -15.33
CA ASP A 48 6.07 25.21 -16.39
C ASP A 48 5.80 24.66 -17.79
N GLY A 49 5.50 23.37 -17.98
CA GLY A 49 5.43 22.74 -19.31
C GLY A 49 6.72 22.89 -20.14
N ILE A 50 7.72 23.59 -19.60
CA ILE A 50 9.10 23.63 -19.97
C ILE A 50 9.61 22.26 -19.53
N TYR A 51 9.46 21.29 -20.42
CA TYR A 51 10.26 20.08 -20.38
C TYR A 51 11.69 20.53 -20.12
N ASP A 52 12.15 20.28 -18.89
CA ASP A 52 13.55 20.42 -18.55
C ASP A 52 14.30 19.61 -19.62
N ASP A 53 15.15 20.27 -20.41
CA ASP A 53 15.90 19.70 -21.54
C ASP A 53 16.93 18.63 -21.07
N ARG A 54 16.78 18.18 -19.83
CA ARG A 54 17.51 17.17 -19.09
C ARG A 54 16.74 15.85 -19.10
N PRO A 55 16.97 14.99 -20.10
CA PRO A 55 16.23 13.72 -20.27
C PRO A 55 16.42 12.75 -19.10
N ASP A 56 17.49 12.90 -18.32
CA ASP A 56 17.75 12.14 -17.11
C ASP A 56 16.75 12.46 -15.98
N VAL A 57 16.43 13.75 -15.78
CA VAL A 57 15.45 14.17 -14.77
C VAL A 57 14.06 13.67 -15.16
N TYR A 58 13.67 13.85 -16.42
CA TYR A 58 12.39 13.35 -16.93
C TYR A 58 12.24 11.83 -16.76
N ARG A 59 13.29 11.07 -17.08
CA ARG A 59 13.29 9.61 -16.90
C ARG A 59 13.08 9.24 -15.44
N ILE A 60 13.79 9.88 -14.52
CA ILE A 60 13.64 9.62 -13.07
C ILE A 60 12.21 9.95 -12.62
N LEU A 61 11.66 11.10 -13.01
CA LEU A 61 10.30 11.49 -12.64
C LEU A 61 9.25 10.53 -13.19
N THR A 62 9.44 10.06 -14.42
CA THR A 62 8.56 9.05 -15.04
C THR A 62 8.64 7.73 -14.29
N GLU A 63 9.84 7.23 -13.99
CA GLU A 63 10.03 6.00 -13.22
C GLU A 63 9.39 6.12 -11.81
N MET A 64 9.58 7.25 -11.14
CA MET A 64 8.95 7.51 -9.84
C MET A 64 7.43 7.55 -9.92
N TYR A 65 6.86 8.17 -10.96
CA TYR A 65 5.41 8.21 -11.17
C TYR A 65 4.84 6.81 -11.37
N VAL A 66 5.45 5.99 -12.23
CA VAL A 66 5.01 4.59 -12.45
C VAL A 66 5.05 3.81 -11.14
N CYS A 67 6.14 3.91 -10.36
CA CYS A 67 6.22 3.25 -9.06
C CYS A 67 5.17 3.76 -8.07
N ALA A 68 4.83 5.05 -8.13
CA ALA A 68 3.80 5.63 -7.27
C ALA A 68 2.41 5.12 -7.64
N GLU A 69 2.04 5.08 -8.94
CA GLU A 69 0.76 4.51 -9.38
C GLU A 69 0.59 3.04 -8.97
N GLU A 70 1.66 2.25 -8.96
CA GLU A 70 1.58 0.82 -8.62
C GLU A 70 1.49 0.55 -7.11
N GLY A 71 2.09 1.40 -6.28
CA GLY A 71 2.35 1.06 -4.87
C GLY A 71 1.99 2.12 -3.84
N TRP A 72 1.66 3.35 -4.24
CA TRP A 72 1.40 4.45 -3.30
C TRP A 72 0.21 4.16 -2.39
N TYR A 73 -0.93 3.82 -2.99
CA TYR A 73 -2.19 3.63 -2.27
C TYR A 73 -2.15 2.40 -1.35
N THR A 74 -1.64 1.27 -1.85
CA THR A 74 -1.50 0.04 -1.04
C THR A 74 -0.55 0.25 0.14
N SER A 75 0.54 1.01 -0.05
CA SER A 75 1.47 1.34 1.03
C SER A 75 0.80 2.26 2.06
N LEU A 76 0.04 3.26 1.61
CA LEU A 76 -0.72 4.15 2.49
C LEU A 76 -1.72 3.36 3.36
N LEU A 77 -2.44 2.39 2.79
CA LEU A 77 -3.35 1.50 3.53
C LEU A 77 -2.63 0.57 4.52
N ALA A 78 -1.38 0.19 4.26
CA ALA A 78 -0.61 -0.67 5.14
C ALA A 78 -0.07 0.06 6.38
N MET A 79 0.15 1.39 6.31
CA MET A 79 0.72 2.15 7.42
C MET A 79 -0.11 2.06 8.70
N PRO A 80 -1.46 2.23 8.69
CA PRO A 80 -2.26 2.09 9.89
C PRO A 80 -2.24 0.69 10.51
N ALA A 81 -2.02 -0.37 9.72
CA ALA A 81 -2.05 -1.75 10.20
C ALA A 81 -0.88 -2.11 11.12
N THR A 82 0.17 -1.28 11.14
CA THR A 82 1.38 -1.51 11.95
C THR A 82 1.34 -0.81 13.32
N HIS A 83 0.31 0.00 13.59
CA HIS A 83 0.21 0.83 14.79
C HIS A 83 -1.18 0.71 15.43
N THR A 84 -1.23 0.82 16.75
CA THR A 84 -2.49 0.95 17.50
C THR A 84 -3.15 2.32 17.23
N GLU A 85 -4.47 2.42 17.44
CA GLU A 85 -5.19 3.70 17.29
C GLU A 85 -4.59 4.83 18.13
N GLU A 86 -4.20 4.50 19.37
CA GLU A 86 -3.58 5.43 20.30
C GLU A 86 -2.24 5.95 19.77
N GLU A 87 -1.39 5.05 19.25
CA GLU A 87 -0.12 5.43 18.64
C GLU A 87 -0.32 6.28 17.39
N ARG A 88 -1.28 5.93 16.52
CA ARG A 88 -1.57 6.72 15.32
C ARG A 88 -1.98 8.16 15.63
N THR A 89 -2.73 8.34 16.71
CA THR A 89 -3.25 9.66 17.09
C THR A 89 -2.20 10.48 17.84
N SER A 90 -1.51 9.88 18.81
CA SER A 90 -0.60 10.57 19.73
C SER A 90 0.81 10.76 19.17
N SER A 91 1.26 9.91 18.26
CA SER A 91 2.64 9.92 17.77
C SER A 91 2.85 10.97 16.67
N GLU A 92 3.55 12.05 17.02
CA GLU A 92 4.08 13.01 16.04
C GLU A 92 4.94 12.32 14.99
N ARG A 93 5.71 11.31 15.44
CA ARG A 93 6.57 10.51 14.57
C ARG A 93 5.77 9.82 13.47
N TYR A 94 4.70 9.13 13.84
CA TYR A 94 3.82 8.45 12.89
C TYR A 94 3.22 9.44 11.89
N ARG A 95 2.68 10.56 12.38
CA ARG A 95 2.08 11.61 11.54
C ARG A 95 3.08 12.17 10.54
N ARG A 96 4.32 12.42 10.95
CA ARG A 96 5.40 12.88 10.04
C ARG A 96 5.73 11.85 8.97
N VAL A 97 5.84 10.57 9.31
CA VAL A 97 6.13 9.50 8.34
C VAL A 97 4.99 9.37 7.32
N VAL A 98 3.73 9.36 7.79
CA VAL A 98 2.56 9.34 6.90
C VAL A 98 2.56 10.56 5.99
N GLN A 99 2.84 11.76 6.51
CA GLN A 99 2.91 12.97 5.68
C GLN A 99 4.02 12.92 4.64
N CYS A 100 5.17 12.31 4.96
CA CYS A 100 6.24 12.08 3.98
C CYS A 100 5.80 11.14 2.84
N TRP A 101 4.74 10.35 3.01
CA TRP A 101 4.19 9.50 1.96
C TRP A 101 3.02 10.14 1.21
N VAL A 102 2.18 10.91 1.91
CA VAL A 102 1.08 11.68 1.31
C VAL A 102 1.62 12.75 0.36
N ASN A 103 2.66 13.49 0.76
CA ASN A 103 3.23 14.59 -0.02
C ASN A 103 3.65 14.19 -1.46
N PRO A 104 4.35 13.06 -1.69
CA PRO A 104 4.61 12.55 -3.03
C PRO A 104 3.34 12.31 -3.85
N GLY A 105 2.31 11.70 -3.27
CA GLY A 105 1.04 11.44 -3.96
C GLY A 105 0.40 12.74 -4.46
N GLU A 106 0.35 13.76 -3.60
CA GLU A 106 -0.13 15.10 -3.97
C GLU A 106 0.74 15.75 -5.05
N ALA A 107 2.08 15.63 -4.95
CA ALA A 107 3.01 16.19 -5.92
C ALA A 107 2.82 15.55 -7.30
N PHE A 108 2.58 14.24 -7.36
CA PHE A 108 2.25 13.50 -8.59
C PHE A 108 0.78 13.65 -9.02
N ARG A 109 -0.03 14.43 -8.29
CA ARG A 109 -1.48 14.60 -8.52
C ARG A 109 -2.23 13.27 -8.56
N ILE A 110 -1.79 12.30 -7.77
CA ILE A 110 -2.46 11.01 -7.62
C ILE A 110 -3.77 11.26 -6.87
N ASN A 111 -4.88 10.92 -7.49
CA ASN A 111 -6.21 11.04 -6.89
C ASN A 111 -6.49 9.80 -6.02
N GLU A 112 -6.52 9.99 -4.70
CA GLU A 112 -6.76 8.90 -3.75
C GLU A 112 -8.08 8.14 -4.01
N ASP A 113 -9.14 8.82 -4.42
CA ASP A 113 -10.42 8.18 -4.72
C ASP A 113 -10.32 7.30 -5.97
N GLU A 114 -9.60 7.74 -6.99
CA GLU A 114 -9.35 6.95 -8.20
C GLU A 114 -8.48 5.73 -7.90
N GLU A 115 -7.41 5.91 -7.11
CA GLU A 115 -6.56 4.81 -6.67
C GLU A 115 -7.30 3.81 -5.80
N ARG A 116 -8.20 4.28 -4.92
CA ARG A 116 -9.10 3.40 -4.18
C ARG A 116 -9.94 2.54 -5.12
N ILE A 117 -10.55 3.14 -6.15
CA ILE A 117 -11.36 2.41 -7.12
C ILE A 117 -10.51 1.38 -7.89
N LYS A 118 -9.31 1.76 -8.34
CA LYS A 118 -8.36 0.84 -9.01
C LYS A 118 -8.00 -0.33 -8.10
N ASN A 119 -7.67 -0.04 -6.85
CA ASN A 119 -7.33 -1.05 -5.85
C ASN A 119 -8.53 -1.97 -5.53
N ASP A 120 -9.73 -1.41 -5.35
CA ASP A 120 -10.95 -2.19 -5.11
C ASP A 120 -11.26 -3.12 -6.28
N ALA A 121 -11.04 -2.68 -7.52
CA ALA A 121 -11.17 -3.52 -8.72
C ALA A 121 -10.14 -4.66 -8.74
N VAL A 122 -8.91 -4.43 -8.26
CA VAL A 122 -7.89 -5.47 -8.08
C VAL A 122 -8.30 -6.46 -6.99
N LEU A 123 -8.67 -5.97 -5.80
CA LEU A 123 -9.10 -6.79 -4.67
C LEU A 123 -10.37 -7.58 -5.00
N ALA A 124 -11.25 -7.05 -5.86
CA ALA A 124 -12.45 -7.74 -6.31
C ALA A 124 -12.15 -9.08 -7.01
N ARG A 125 -10.94 -9.25 -7.56
CA ARG A 125 -10.48 -10.45 -8.28
C ARG A 125 -9.60 -11.38 -7.44
N LEU A 126 -9.39 -11.06 -6.15
CA LEU A 126 -8.55 -11.82 -5.24
C LEU A 126 -9.38 -12.54 -4.17
N CYS A 127 -8.99 -13.77 -3.85
CA CYS A 127 -9.62 -14.58 -2.83
C CYS A 127 -9.12 -14.17 -1.44
N SER A 128 -10.03 -13.95 -0.50
CA SER A 128 -9.66 -13.58 0.88
C SER A 128 -9.07 -14.75 1.69
N TRP A 129 -9.19 -15.99 1.20
CA TRP A 129 -8.60 -17.14 1.88
C TRP A 129 -7.08 -17.21 1.61
N ALA A 130 -6.27 -16.93 2.62
CA ALA A 130 -4.82 -16.72 2.50
C ALA A 130 -4.02 -17.90 1.92
N THR A 131 -4.55 -19.12 1.97
CA THR A 131 -3.88 -20.32 1.41
C THR A 131 -4.40 -20.69 0.01
N CYS A 132 -5.32 -19.91 -0.55
CA CYS A 132 -5.76 -20.05 -1.94
C CYS A 132 -4.73 -19.46 -2.90
N VAL A 133 -4.50 -20.09 -4.05
CA VAL A 133 -3.67 -19.51 -5.13
C VAL A 133 -4.19 -18.14 -5.57
N HIS A 134 -5.51 -17.99 -5.63
CA HIS A 134 -6.15 -16.73 -6.02
C HIS A 134 -6.08 -15.64 -4.93
N HIS A 135 -5.45 -15.90 -3.78
CA HIS A 135 -5.13 -14.86 -2.83
C HIS A 135 -4.05 -13.90 -3.37
N TYR A 136 -3.14 -14.43 -4.19
CA TYR A 136 -2.06 -13.67 -4.82
C TYR A 136 -2.26 -13.54 -6.34
N GLU A 137 -2.97 -14.48 -6.96
CA GLU A 137 -3.21 -14.49 -8.41
C GLU A 137 -4.63 -14.03 -8.75
N ARG A 138 -4.72 -12.90 -9.48
CA ARG A 138 -6.00 -12.32 -9.91
C ARG A 138 -6.75 -13.28 -10.82
N THR A 139 -8.03 -13.45 -10.54
CA THR A 139 -8.97 -14.10 -11.47
C THR A 139 -9.41 -13.14 -12.59
N GLU A 140 -9.92 -13.68 -13.69
CA GLU A 140 -10.42 -12.87 -14.81
C GLU A 140 -11.67 -12.07 -14.41
N GLU A 141 -12.54 -12.64 -13.58
CA GLU A 141 -13.81 -12.02 -13.18
C GLU A 141 -13.80 -11.64 -11.69
N ALA A 142 -14.67 -10.69 -11.31
CA ALA A 142 -14.84 -10.33 -9.91
C ALA A 142 -15.43 -11.49 -9.11
N LEU A 143 -14.81 -11.81 -7.97
CA LEU A 143 -15.21 -12.91 -7.10
C LEU A 143 -16.46 -12.57 -6.29
N PRO A 144 -17.32 -13.56 -5.99
CA PRO A 144 -18.51 -13.35 -5.18
C PRO A 144 -18.13 -12.91 -3.76
N ILE A 145 -18.89 -11.94 -3.26
CA ILE A 145 -18.72 -11.36 -1.93
C ILE A 145 -19.41 -12.20 -0.86
N CYS A 146 -18.87 -12.18 0.35
CA CYS A 146 -19.51 -12.79 1.51
C CYS A 146 -20.85 -12.13 1.75
N LYS A 147 -21.95 -12.88 1.57
CA LYS A 147 -23.32 -12.40 1.81
C LYS A 147 -23.59 -11.99 3.26
N GLY A 148 -22.71 -12.36 4.18
CA GLY A 148 -22.80 -11.96 5.58
C GLY A 148 -22.37 -10.52 5.79
N CYS A 149 -21.09 -10.21 5.61
CA CYS A 149 -20.56 -8.88 5.89
C CYS A 149 -20.47 -7.95 4.67
N GLY A 150 -20.42 -8.49 3.44
CA GLY A 150 -20.19 -7.68 2.24
C GLY A 150 -18.78 -7.11 2.13
N GLU A 151 -17.78 -7.69 2.83
CA GLU A 151 -16.40 -7.14 2.87
C GLU A 151 -15.39 -8.03 2.14
N VAL A 152 -15.47 -9.35 2.34
CA VAL A 152 -14.48 -10.32 1.80
C VAL A 152 -15.05 -11.10 0.62
N ARG A 153 -14.18 -11.63 -0.25
CA ARG A 153 -14.56 -12.34 -1.49
C ARG A 153 -13.89 -13.70 -1.59
N TYR A 154 -14.55 -14.65 -2.25
CA TYR A 154 -14.04 -16.01 -2.36
C TYR A 154 -14.22 -16.57 -3.75
N CYS A 155 -13.21 -17.28 -4.26
CA CYS A 155 -13.33 -17.97 -5.55
C CYS A 155 -14.30 -19.15 -5.49
N SER A 156 -14.61 -19.67 -4.29
CA SER A 156 -15.48 -20.82 -4.11
C SER A 156 -16.11 -20.86 -2.71
N ARG A 157 -17.22 -21.59 -2.58
CA ARG A 157 -17.83 -21.91 -1.27
C ARG A 157 -16.87 -22.69 -0.37
N GLU A 158 -15.95 -23.46 -0.95
CA GLU A 158 -14.95 -24.20 -0.18
C GLU A 158 -13.94 -23.25 0.47
N CYS A 159 -13.40 -22.28 -0.27
CA CYS A 159 -12.53 -21.24 0.29
C CYS A 159 -13.23 -20.43 1.38
N GLN A 160 -14.51 -20.09 1.19
CA GLN A 160 -15.29 -19.43 2.23
C GLN A 160 -15.40 -20.30 3.50
N ARG A 161 -15.65 -21.60 3.37
CA ARG A 161 -15.77 -22.52 4.53
C ARG A 161 -14.44 -22.71 5.26
N ARG A 162 -13.33 -22.78 4.52
CA ARG A 162 -11.98 -22.87 5.11
C ARG A 162 -11.63 -21.59 5.82
N ASP A 163 -11.80 -20.43 5.19
CA ASP A 163 -11.55 -19.14 5.83
C ASP A 163 -12.46 -18.90 7.05
N TRP A 164 -13.70 -19.39 7.01
CA TRP A 164 -14.61 -19.37 8.15
C TRP A 164 -14.10 -20.17 9.35
N LYS A 165 -13.55 -21.36 9.13
CA LYS A 165 -13.09 -22.27 10.19
C LYS A 165 -11.67 -22.00 10.66
N GLU A 166 -10.78 -21.71 9.70
CA GLU A 166 -9.34 -21.69 9.86
C GLU A 166 -8.76 -20.26 9.76
N GLY A 167 -9.33 -19.42 8.91
CA GLY A 167 -8.84 -18.05 8.65
C GLY A 167 -9.38 -16.97 9.58
N GLY A 168 -10.22 -17.35 10.55
CA GLY A 168 -10.76 -16.43 11.54
C GLY A 168 -11.87 -15.51 11.01
N HIS A 169 -12.35 -15.71 9.76
CA HIS A 169 -13.45 -14.89 9.23
C HIS A 169 -14.72 -15.00 10.08
N ARG A 170 -14.98 -16.16 10.71
CA ARG A 170 -16.11 -16.34 11.63
C ARG A 170 -16.15 -15.29 12.76
N ALA A 171 -15.00 -14.88 13.28
CA ALA A 171 -14.91 -13.91 14.37
C ALA A 171 -15.07 -12.46 13.88
N LYS A 172 -14.69 -12.20 12.62
CA LYS A 172 -14.68 -10.85 12.02
C LYS A 172 -15.97 -10.53 11.27
N CYS A 173 -16.68 -11.54 10.78
CA CYS A 173 -17.87 -11.37 9.95
C CYS A 173 -19.01 -10.68 10.73
N ARG A 174 -19.15 -9.37 10.54
CA ARG A 174 -20.30 -8.59 11.01
C ARG A 174 -21.45 -8.82 10.04
N ARG A 175 -22.29 -9.82 10.30
CA ARG A 175 -23.46 -10.08 9.46
C ARG A 175 -24.31 -8.82 9.41
N LEU A 176 -24.55 -8.31 8.21
CA LEU A 176 -25.52 -7.27 7.97
C LEU A 176 -26.86 -7.77 8.51
N LYS A 177 -27.48 -6.98 9.41
CA LYS A 177 -28.86 -7.26 9.84
C LYS A 177 -29.74 -7.03 8.60
N SER A 178 -30.41 -8.10 8.16
CA SER A 178 -31.43 -8.08 7.11
C SER A 178 -32.64 -7.25 7.54
#